data_AF-A0A0S3PXV2-F1
#
_entry.id   AF-A0A0S3PXV2-F1
#
_cell.length_a   1.000
_cell.length_b   1.000
_cell.length_c   1.000
_cell.angle_alpha   90.00
_cell.angle_beta   90.00
_cell.angle_gamma   90.00
#
_symmetry.space_group_name_H-M   'P 1'
#
loop_
_entity.id
_entity.type
_entity.pdbx_description
1 polymer ?
#
loop_
_entity_poly.entity_id
_entity_poly.type
_entity_poly.pdbx_seq_one_letter_code
_entity_poly.pdbx_strand_id
1 'polypeptide(L)'
;MDQQETNGGIKSLLATLGFCVLLGFMVYWHLPNLWTDLRTSDWQPAFGLKLDEAKCTRHFFVASTCSIKYSDPVKPEQRQKSLSYLTFGGWGGEQALLVQSASNPDRVSIAIATKALIGRTLAMLVLTIIPLLLLLAVFAKRMLASGDDDAASFVQPNPEPNPARTAEVTRRPTMPPTGNAPPTFGRRTTPVR
;
A
#
# COMPACT_ATOMS: atom_id res chain seq x y z
N MET A 1 27.20 9.62 18.21
CA MET A 1 25.80 9.67 18.70
C MET A 1 24.89 9.28 17.54
N ASP A 2 25.11 8.09 16.96
CA ASP A 2 24.67 7.78 15.58
C ASP A 2 23.51 6.77 15.51
N GLN A 3 23.05 6.27 16.66
CA GLN A 3 21.94 5.30 16.73
C GLN A 3 20.53 5.95 16.63
N GLN A 4 20.42 7.28 16.68
CA GLN A 4 19.12 7.95 16.70
C GLN A 4 18.54 8.17 15.28
N GLU A 5 19.39 8.25 14.25
CA GLU A 5 18.96 8.50 12.87
C GLU A 5 18.40 7.25 12.15
N THR A 6 19.01 6.09 12.36
CA THR A 6 18.61 4.84 11.68
C THR A 6 17.20 4.38 12.06
N ASN A 7 16.75 4.71 13.27
CA ASN A 7 15.42 4.36 13.75
C ASN A 7 14.30 5.16 13.08
N GLY A 8 14.57 6.36 12.55
CA GLY A 8 13.56 7.19 11.86
C GLY A 8 13.24 6.67 10.46
N GLY A 9 14.27 6.30 9.70
CA GLY A 9 14.13 5.81 8.33
C GLY A 9 13.33 4.51 8.23
N ILE A 10 13.65 3.53 9.08
CA ILE A 10 12.99 2.21 9.07
C ILE A 10 11.50 2.34 9.44
N LYS A 11 11.18 3.14 10.47
CA LYS A 11 9.78 3.36 10.89
C LYS A 11 8.96 4.01 9.78
N SER A 12 9.52 4.99 9.08
CA SER A 12 8.85 5.62 7.94
C SER A 12 8.63 4.66 6.79
N LEU A 13 9.60 3.80 6.49
CA LEU A 13 9.49 2.83 5.39
C LEU A 13 8.41 1.78 5.69
N LEU A 14 8.38 1.27 6.93
CA LEU A 14 7.33 0.36 7.40
C LEU A 14 5.95 1.01 7.36
N ALA A 15 5.82 2.28 7.77
CA ALA A 15 4.55 3.02 7.72
C ALA A 15 4.05 3.17 6.28
N THR A 16 4.93 3.55 5.34
CA THR A 16 4.59 3.66 3.92
C THR A 16 4.17 2.33 3.33
N LEU A 17 4.90 1.25 3.64
CA LEU A 17 4.59 -0.08 3.14
C LEU A 17 3.25 -0.59 3.68
N GLY A 18 3.01 -0.42 4.98
CA GLY A 18 1.72 -0.74 5.60
C GLY A 18 0.55 0.03 4.98
N PHE A 19 0.75 1.32 4.71
CA PHE A 19 -0.26 2.16 4.06
C PHE A 19 -0.54 1.71 2.62
N CYS A 20 0.48 1.37 1.83
CA CYS A 20 0.33 0.82 0.48
C CYS A 20 -0.43 -0.52 0.47
N VAL A 21 -0.13 -1.41 1.43
CA VAL A 21 -0.84 -2.70 1.56
C VAL A 21 -2.31 -2.48 1.88
N LEU A 22 -2.62 -1.56 2.81
CA LEU A 22 -3.99 -1.23 3.18
C LEU A 22 -4.77 -0.63 2.00
N LEU A 23 -4.15 0.29 1.26
CA LEU A 23 -4.72 0.84 0.03
C LEU A 23 -4.98 -0.23 -1.03
N GLY A 24 -3.99 -1.09 -1.27
CA GLY A 24 -4.09 -2.19 -2.24
C GLY A 24 -5.21 -3.16 -1.89
N PHE A 25 -5.35 -3.51 -0.60
CA PHE A 25 -6.44 -4.36 -0.10
C PHE A 25 -7.81 -3.72 -0.37
N MET A 26 -7.95 -2.42 -0.08
CA MET A 26 -9.19 -1.68 -0.25
C MET A 26 -9.61 -1.59 -1.73
N VAL A 27 -8.65 -1.32 -2.62
CA VAL A 27 -8.86 -1.34 -4.06
C VAL A 27 -9.24 -2.74 -4.54
N TYR A 28 -8.48 -3.76 -4.15
CA TYR A 28 -8.74 -5.14 -4.57
C TYR A 28 -10.16 -5.62 -4.21
N TRP A 29 -10.65 -5.26 -3.02
CA TRP A 29 -11.95 -5.72 -2.54
C TRP A 29 -13.14 -4.97 -3.15
N HIS A 30 -12.99 -3.68 -3.45
CA HIS A 30 -14.12 -2.83 -3.87
C HIS A 30 -14.12 -2.47 -5.36
N LEU A 31 -12.96 -2.46 -6.01
CA LEU A 31 -12.83 -2.07 -7.42
C LEU A 31 -13.57 -3.02 -8.38
N PRO A 32 -13.54 -4.36 -8.23
CA PRO A 32 -14.24 -5.27 -9.16
C PRO A 32 -15.75 -5.01 -9.20
N ASN A 33 -16.36 -4.74 -8.05
CA ASN A 33 -17.80 -4.43 -7.97
C ASN A 33 -18.10 -3.09 -8.66
N LEU A 34 -17.29 -2.06 -8.38
CA LEU A 34 -17.44 -0.75 -9.01
C LEU A 34 -17.24 -0.82 -10.54
N TRP A 35 -16.27 -1.60 -11.00
CA TRP A 35 -15.97 -1.78 -12.41
C TRP A 35 -17.09 -2.51 -13.15
N THR A 36 -17.64 -3.55 -12.53
CA THR A 36 -18.83 -4.25 -13.04
C THR A 36 -20.01 -3.28 -13.12
N ASP A 37 -20.22 -2.48 -12.07
CA ASP A 37 -21.30 -1.51 -12.01
C ASP A 37 -21.15 -0.43 -13.12
N LEU A 38 -19.92 0.05 -13.39
CA LEU A 38 -19.61 1.04 -14.42
C LEU A 38 -19.79 0.54 -15.86
N ARG A 39 -19.54 -0.76 -16.10
CA ARG A 39 -19.69 -1.36 -17.44
C ARG A 39 -21.13 -1.71 -17.79
N THR A 40 -22.04 -1.69 -16.82
CA THR A 40 -23.43 -2.10 -16.99
C THR A 40 -24.32 -0.86 -16.91
N SER A 41 -25.00 -0.54 -18.00
CA SER A 41 -25.94 0.59 -18.09
C SER A 41 -27.42 0.18 -18.01
N ASP A 42 -27.69 -1.12 -18.17
CA ASP A 42 -29.02 -1.70 -18.38
C ASP A 42 -29.55 -2.41 -17.13
N TRP A 43 -29.73 -1.63 -16.06
CA TRP A 43 -30.25 -2.15 -14.80
C TRP A 43 -31.77 -2.24 -14.81
N GLN A 44 -32.30 -3.42 -14.46
CA GLN A 44 -33.73 -3.66 -14.26
C GLN A 44 -33.99 -4.21 -12.84
N PRO A 45 -35.17 -3.95 -12.24
CA PRO A 45 -35.52 -4.51 -10.93
C PRO A 45 -35.53 -6.04 -10.95
N ALA A 46 -34.87 -6.66 -9.97
CA ALA A 46 -34.73 -8.11 -9.90
C ALA A 46 -35.81 -8.73 -9.00
N PHE A 47 -37.09 -8.70 -9.43
CA PHE A 47 -38.22 -9.20 -8.63
C PHE A 47 -38.15 -10.69 -8.28
N GLY A 48 -37.38 -11.47 -9.04
CA GLY A 48 -37.16 -12.89 -8.76
C GLY A 48 -36.19 -13.14 -7.61
N LEU A 49 -35.38 -12.17 -7.20
CA LEU A 49 -34.37 -12.35 -6.15
C LEU A 49 -34.92 -11.97 -4.78
N LYS A 50 -34.60 -12.78 -3.77
CA LYS A 50 -34.98 -12.53 -2.38
C LYS A 50 -33.80 -11.97 -1.61
N LEU A 51 -34.02 -10.87 -0.90
CA LEU A 51 -33.08 -10.33 0.06
C LEU A 51 -33.15 -11.16 1.35
N ASP A 52 -32.05 -11.83 1.70
CA ASP A 52 -32.00 -12.68 2.90
C ASP A 52 -31.53 -11.87 4.12
N GLU A 53 -30.47 -11.07 3.95
CA GLU A 53 -29.86 -10.31 5.04
C GLU A 53 -29.24 -9.01 4.50
N ALA A 54 -29.40 -7.91 5.21
CA ALA A 54 -28.72 -6.65 4.93
C ALA A 54 -28.07 -6.12 6.21
N LYS A 55 -26.74 -6.12 6.25
CA LYS A 55 -25.92 -5.63 7.37
C LYS A 55 -25.15 -4.39 6.94
N CYS A 56 -25.58 -3.24 7.42
CA CYS A 56 -24.93 -1.96 7.17
C CYS A 56 -24.20 -1.48 8.42
N THR A 57 -22.88 -1.34 8.31
CA THR A 57 -22.01 -0.78 9.35
C THR A 57 -21.58 0.60 8.91
N ARG A 58 -21.91 1.60 9.73
CA ARG A 58 -21.45 2.98 9.51
C ARG A 58 -20.04 3.13 10.09
N HIS A 59 -19.08 3.47 9.22
CA HIS A 59 -17.70 3.77 9.58
C HIS A 59 -17.52 5.27 9.59
N PHE A 60 -17.45 5.86 10.79
CA PHE A 60 -17.42 7.31 10.98
C PHE A 60 -18.67 8.02 10.40
N PHE A 61 -18.76 9.34 10.52
CA PHE A 61 -19.92 10.08 10.02
C PHE A 61 -20.05 10.06 8.48
N VAL A 62 -18.99 9.68 7.76
CA VAL A 62 -18.85 9.86 6.30
C VAL A 62 -18.97 8.60 5.47
N ALA A 63 -18.66 7.40 5.99
CA ALA A 63 -18.66 6.17 5.21
C ALA A 63 -19.56 5.10 5.83
N SER A 64 -20.13 4.24 4.99
CA SER A 64 -20.89 3.06 5.44
C SER A 64 -20.56 1.88 4.54
N THR A 65 -20.28 0.72 5.13
CA THR A 65 -20.18 -0.55 4.41
C THR A 65 -21.46 -1.34 4.59
N CYS A 66 -22.07 -1.81 3.51
CA CYS A 66 -23.20 -2.71 3.57
C CYS A 66 -22.86 -4.06 2.93
N SER A 67 -23.12 -5.12 3.68
CA SER A 67 -23.07 -6.49 3.22
C SER A 67 -24.50 -6.98 3.03
N ILE A 68 -24.84 -7.38 1.81
CA ILE A 68 -26.16 -7.88 1.45
C ILE A 68 -26.04 -9.32 1.01
N LYS A 69 -26.85 -10.20 1.58
CA LYS A 69 -27.02 -11.57 1.11
C LYS A 69 -28.35 -11.70 0.40
N TYR A 70 -28.32 -12.36 -0.75
CA TYR A 70 -29.51 -12.63 -1.51
C TYR A 70 -29.49 -14.07 -2.05
N SER A 71 -30.68 -14.59 -2.29
CA SER A 71 -30.92 -15.92 -2.83
C SER A 71 -31.86 -15.84 -4.03
N ASP A 72 -31.68 -16.78 -4.96
CA ASP A 72 -32.64 -17.01 -6.03
C ASP A 72 -33.55 -18.19 -5.61
N PRO A 73 -34.83 -17.95 -5.28
CA PRO A 73 -35.76 -19.00 -4.90
C PRO A 73 -36.04 -20.00 -6.03
N VAL A 74 -35.82 -19.60 -7.30
CA VAL A 74 -35.98 -20.47 -8.47
C VAL A 74 -34.76 -21.38 -8.65
N LYS A 75 -33.60 -20.97 -8.15
CA LYS A 75 -32.32 -21.70 -8.25
C LYS A 75 -31.68 -21.87 -6.87
N PRO A 76 -32.27 -22.68 -5.97
CA PRO A 76 -31.76 -22.84 -4.60
C PRO A 76 -30.36 -23.46 -4.55
N GLU A 77 -29.94 -24.16 -5.61
CA GLU A 77 -28.59 -24.74 -5.72
C GLU A 77 -27.49 -23.68 -5.98
N GLN A 78 -27.86 -22.52 -6.53
CA GLN A 78 -26.95 -21.38 -6.58
C GLN A 78 -26.84 -20.79 -5.17
N ARG A 79 -25.80 -21.22 -4.44
CA ARG A 79 -25.44 -20.76 -3.09
C ARG A 79 -25.68 -19.25 -2.92
N GLN A 80 -26.18 -18.87 -1.73
CA GLN A 80 -26.33 -17.48 -1.29
C GLN A 80 -25.16 -16.63 -1.76
N LYS A 81 -25.48 -15.59 -2.53
CA LYS A 81 -24.49 -14.64 -3.04
C LYS A 81 -24.45 -13.44 -2.08
N SER A 82 -23.24 -13.01 -1.76
CA SER A 82 -23.01 -11.84 -0.92
C SER A 82 -22.47 -10.69 -1.75
N LEU A 83 -23.09 -9.52 -1.63
CA LEU A 83 -22.61 -8.28 -2.20
C LEU A 83 -22.08 -7.38 -1.09
N SER A 84 -20.93 -6.76 -1.32
CA SER A 84 -20.34 -5.81 -0.37
C SER A 84 -20.16 -4.46 -1.04
N TYR A 85 -20.83 -3.45 -0.49
CA TYR A 85 -20.81 -2.08 -0.98
C TYR A 85 -20.23 -1.14 0.05
N LEU A 86 -19.39 -0.23 -0.44
CA LEU A 86 -19.00 0.96 0.28
C LEU A 86 -19.78 2.13 -0.31
N THR A 87 -20.41 2.93 0.55
CA THR A 87 -20.98 4.22 0.19
C THR A 87 -20.50 5.31 1.12
N PHE A 88 -20.64 6.56 0.68
CA PHE A 88 -20.41 7.74 1.48
C PHE A 88 -21.76 8.38 1.80
N GLY A 89 -22.04 8.59 3.09
CA GLY A 89 -23.35 9.00 3.60
C GLY A 89 -24.12 7.91 4.34
N GLY A 90 -25.33 8.26 4.77
CA GLY A 90 -26.23 7.38 5.51
C GLY A 90 -27.14 6.57 4.58
N TRP A 91 -27.27 5.27 4.84
CA TRP A 91 -28.34 4.44 4.32
C TRP A 91 -29.61 4.73 5.12
N GLY A 92 -30.26 5.86 4.85
CA GLY A 92 -31.41 6.34 5.62
C GLY A 92 -32.67 5.54 5.29
N GLY A 93 -32.80 4.30 5.78
CA GLY A 93 -34.03 3.50 5.67
C GLY A 93 -34.45 3.11 4.24
N GLU A 94 -33.59 3.35 3.25
CA GLU A 94 -33.87 3.00 1.86
C GLU A 94 -33.85 1.48 1.68
N GLN A 95 -34.98 0.94 1.21
CA GLN A 95 -35.12 -0.48 0.89
C GLN A 95 -34.04 -0.86 -0.12
N ALA A 96 -33.24 -1.88 0.21
CA ALA A 96 -32.23 -2.44 -0.67
C ALA A 96 -32.90 -3.19 -1.83
N LEU A 97 -33.42 -2.45 -2.81
CA LEU A 97 -33.98 -3.01 -4.02
C LEU A 97 -32.85 -3.61 -4.86
N LEU A 98 -32.91 -4.91 -5.08
CA LEU A 98 -31.98 -5.61 -5.96
C LEU A 98 -32.30 -5.26 -7.41
N VAL A 99 -31.26 -4.97 -8.18
CA VAL A 99 -31.32 -4.76 -9.63
C VAL A 99 -30.41 -5.79 -10.30
N GLN A 100 -30.78 -6.19 -11.50
CA GLN A 100 -30.05 -7.15 -12.31
C GLN A 100 -29.82 -6.53 -13.68
N SER A 101 -28.69 -6.85 -14.32
CA SER A 101 -28.45 -6.40 -15.70
C SER A 101 -29.37 -7.15 -16.66
N ALA A 102 -30.00 -6.44 -17.60
CA ALA A 102 -30.84 -7.02 -18.62
C ALA A 102 -30.04 -7.89 -19.61
N SER A 103 -28.81 -7.50 -19.93
CA SER A 103 -27.89 -8.21 -20.82
C SER A 103 -27.14 -9.36 -20.15
N ASN A 104 -26.96 -9.31 -18.82
CA ASN A 104 -26.31 -10.38 -18.07
C ASN A 104 -26.98 -10.63 -16.71
N PRO A 105 -27.88 -11.62 -16.61
CA PRO A 105 -28.61 -11.89 -15.37
C PRO A 105 -27.71 -12.37 -14.21
N ASP A 106 -26.47 -12.79 -14.47
CA ASP A 106 -25.57 -13.14 -13.36
C ASP A 106 -25.04 -11.90 -12.62
N ARG A 107 -25.19 -10.71 -13.20
CA ARG A 107 -24.82 -9.43 -12.57
C ARG A 107 -25.99 -8.85 -11.80
N VAL A 108 -25.85 -8.87 -10.48
CA VAL A 108 -26.82 -8.31 -9.54
C VAL A 108 -26.15 -7.18 -8.78
N SER A 109 -26.85 -6.07 -8.63
CA SER A 109 -26.43 -4.94 -7.82
C SER A 109 -27.61 -4.39 -6.99
N ILE A 110 -27.41 -3.30 -6.27
CA ILE A 110 -28.47 -2.63 -5.52
C ILE A 110 -28.81 -1.31 -6.22
N ALA A 111 -30.10 -0.98 -6.33
CA ALA A 111 -30.56 0.24 -6.99
C ALA A 111 -29.90 1.52 -6.43
N ILE A 112 -29.68 1.59 -5.11
CA ILE A 112 -28.99 2.74 -4.51
C ILE A 112 -27.51 2.79 -4.90
N ALA A 113 -26.88 1.62 -5.05
CA ALA A 113 -25.48 1.49 -5.39
C ALA A 113 -25.22 1.92 -6.84
N THR A 114 -26.20 1.70 -7.73
CA THR A 114 -26.17 2.16 -9.14
C THR A 114 -26.53 3.64 -9.27
N LYS A 115 -27.46 4.16 -8.47
CA LYS A 115 -27.77 5.62 -8.44
C LYS A 115 -26.60 6.44 -7.90
N ALA A 116 -25.94 5.95 -6.85
CA ALA A 116 -24.78 6.60 -6.25
C ALA A 116 -23.45 6.22 -6.93
N LEU A 117 -23.49 5.67 -8.15
CA LEU A 117 -22.29 5.19 -8.85
C LEU A 117 -21.23 6.27 -9.01
N ILE A 118 -21.65 7.48 -9.40
CA ILE A 118 -20.74 8.62 -9.56
C ILE A 118 -20.09 8.98 -8.22
N GLY A 119 -20.88 9.04 -7.14
CA GLY A 119 -20.36 9.35 -5.81
C GLY A 119 -19.36 8.30 -5.32
N ARG A 120 -19.65 7.00 -5.54
CA ARG A 120 -18.75 5.89 -5.21
C ARG A 120 -17.47 5.94 -6.03
N THR A 121 -17.56 6.24 -7.33
CA THR A 121 -16.40 6.38 -8.22
C THR A 121 -15.52 7.55 -7.80
N LEU A 122 -16.11 8.73 -7.57
CA LEU A 122 -15.37 9.90 -7.11
C LEU A 122 -14.70 9.64 -5.77
N ALA A 123 -15.39 9.01 -4.83
CA ALA A 123 -14.81 8.73 -3.53
C ALA A 123 -13.68 7.70 -3.60
N MET A 124 -13.80 6.66 -4.44
CA MET A 124 -12.69 5.73 -4.69
C MET A 124 -11.51 6.43 -5.36
N LEU A 125 -11.76 7.35 -6.30
CA LEU A 125 -10.72 8.14 -6.95
C LEU A 125 -10.00 9.04 -5.93
N VAL A 126 -10.76 9.76 -5.10
CA VAL A 126 -10.21 10.61 -4.02
C VAL A 126 -9.40 9.78 -3.02
N LEU A 127 -9.92 8.63 -2.59
CA LEU A 127 -9.26 7.75 -1.62
C LEU A 127 -8.04 7.01 -2.18
N THR A 128 -7.84 6.96 -3.50
CA THR A 128 -6.72 6.25 -4.11
C THR A 128 -5.71 7.20 -4.72
N ILE A 129 -6.16 8.18 -5.51
CA ILE A 129 -5.30 9.11 -6.25
C ILE A 129 -4.64 10.12 -5.31
N ILE A 130 -5.38 10.75 -4.39
CA ILE A 130 -4.79 11.73 -3.46
C ILE A 130 -3.65 11.11 -2.64
N PRO A 131 -3.85 9.97 -1.94
CA PRO A 131 -2.77 9.37 -1.17
C PRO A 131 -1.63 8.85 -2.05
N LEU A 132 -1.90 8.36 -3.27
CA LEU A 132 -0.87 8.01 -4.22
C LEU A 132 0.00 9.23 -4.61
N LEU A 133 -0.63 10.38 -4.89
CA LEU A 133 0.08 11.62 -5.19
C LEU A 133 0.90 12.11 -3.99
N LEU A 134 0.36 12.01 -2.77
CA LEU A 134 1.09 12.36 -1.55
C LEU A 134 2.31 11.44 -1.35
N LEU A 135 2.16 10.14 -1.57
CA LEU A 135 3.26 9.18 -1.52
C LEU A 135 4.35 9.53 -2.53
N LEU A 136 3.96 9.81 -3.79
CA LEU A 136 4.89 10.21 -4.84
C LEU A 136 5.60 11.52 -4.49
N ALA A 137 4.88 12.51 -3.94
CA ALA A 137 5.47 13.78 -3.52
C ALA A 137 6.48 13.59 -2.38
N VAL A 138 6.20 12.71 -1.41
CA VAL A 138 7.13 12.38 -0.33
C VAL A 138 8.36 11.65 -0.87
N PHE A 139 8.18 10.70 -1.79
CA PHE A 139 9.29 10.00 -2.44
C PHE A 139 10.16 10.94 -3.28
N ALA A 140 9.54 11.81 -4.08
CA ALA A 140 10.24 12.80 -4.89
C ALA A 140 11.05 13.76 -4.02
N LYS A 141 10.48 14.27 -2.92
CA LYS A 141 11.22 15.11 -1.96
C LYS A 141 12.43 14.39 -1.37
N ARG A 142 12.31 13.10 -1.03
CA ARG A 142 13.44 12.32 -0.50
C ARG A 142 14.55 12.11 -1.52
N MET A 143 14.18 11.78 -2.76
CA MET A 143 15.14 11.62 -3.87
C MET A 143 15.90 12.93 -4.15
N LEU A 144 15.20 14.07 -4.12
CA LEU A 144 15.82 15.38 -4.34
C LEU A 144 16.74 15.77 -3.17
N ALA A 145 16.33 15.51 -1.92
CA ALA A 145 17.15 15.80 -0.75
C ALA A 145 18.46 14.98 -0.71
N SER A 146 18.45 13.73 -1.19
CA SER A 146 19.66 12.90 -1.26
C SER A 146 20.69 13.35 -2.31
N GLY A 147 20.33 14.24 -3.23
CA GLY A 147 21.22 14.71 -4.31
C GLY A 147 22.11 15.91 -3.96
N ASP A 148 21.73 16.71 -2.95
CA ASP A 148 22.47 17.92 -2.57
C ASP A 148 23.66 17.64 -1.63
N ASP A 149 23.63 16.52 -0.90
CA ASP A 149 24.70 16.16 0.04
C ASP A 149 26.01 15.73 -0.65
N ASP A 150 25.94 15.23 -1.89
CA ASP A 150 27.12 14.82 -2.66
C ASP A 150 27.89 16.03 -3.23
N ALA A 151 27.20 17.13 -3.54
CA ALA A 151 27.80 18.34 -4.10
C ALA A 151 28.63 19.15 -3.08
N ALA A 152 28.33 19.03 -1.79
CA ALA A 152 29.05 19.74 -0.72
C ALA A 152 30.37 19.04 -0.30
N SER A 153 30.62 17.81 -0.75
CA SER A 153 31.81 17.03 -0.34
C SER A 153 33.07 17.31 -1.17
N PHE A 154 32.97 18.01 -2.31
CA PHE A 154 34.10 18.23 -3.22
C PHE A 154 35.02 19.42 -2.90
N VAL A 155 34.70 20.20 -1.86
CA VAL A 155 35.59 21.23 -1.33
C VAL A 155 35.97 20.86 0.09
N GLN A 156 36.80 19.82 0.24
CA GLN A 156 37.65 19.79 1.43
C GLN A 156 38.60 20.98 1.32
N PRO A 157 38.55 21.99 2.22
CA PRO A 157 39.63 22.95 2.29
C PRO A 157 40.90 22.16 2.57
N ASN A 158 41.81 22.18 1.61
CA ASN A 158 43.12 21.55 1.71
C ASN A 158 43.70 21.98 3.08
N PRO A 159 43.89 21.05 4.04
CA PRO A 159 44.35 21.44 5.36
C PRO A 159 45.68 22.14 5.18
N GLU A 160 45.75 23.37 5.68
CA GLU A 160 46.92 24.23 5.61
C GLU A 160 48.17 23.39 5.96
N PRO A 161 49.22 23.41 5.11
CA PRO A 161 50.35 22.51 5.26
C PRO A 161 51.03 22.78 6.60
N ASN A 162 50.82 21.88 7.57
CA ASN A 162 51.43 21.98 8.88
C ASN A 162 52.95 21.83 8.75
N PRO A 163 53.75 22.89 9.01
CA PRO A 163 55.20 22.88 8.82
C PRO A 163 55.92 21.94 9.81
N ALA A 164 55.24 21.42 10.84
CA ALA A 164 55.85 20.54 11.83
C ALA A 164 56.07 19.09 11.35
N ARG A 165 55.49 18.67 10.20
CA ARG A 165 55.56 17.27 9.74
C ARG A 165 56.74 16.92 8.84
N THR A 166 57.56 17.90 8.46
CA THR A 166 58.69 17.70 7.54
C THR A 166 59.95 17.16 8.24
N ALA A 167 59.98 17.10 9.58
CA ALA A 167 61.17 16.70 10.34
C ALA A 167 61.29 15.20 10.64
N GLU A 168 60.28 14.39 10.35
CA GLU A 168 60.19 13.00 10.86
C GLU A 168 60.18 11.92 9.77
N VAL A 169 60.92 12.15 8.68
CA VAL A 169 61.16 11.17 7.60
C VAL A 169 62.66 10.83 7.47
N THR A 170 63.39 10.76 8.58
CA THR A 170 64.82 10.33 8.58
C THR A 170 65.18 9.42 9.76
N ARG A 171 64.29 8.51 10.17
CA ARG A 171 64.69 7.36 11.01
C ARG A 171 64.01 6.09 10.50
N ARG A 172 64.63 5.46 9.50
CA ARG A 172 64.44 4.03 9.21
C ARG A 172 65.27 3.23 10.21
N PRO A 173 64.68 2.46 11.14
CA PRO A 173 65.38 1.34 11.75
C PRO A 173 65.43 0.17 10.77
N THR A 174 66.65 -0.33 10.55
CA THR A 174 66.98 -1.55 9.81
C THR A 174 66.30 -2.75 10.45
N MET A 175 65.48 -3.48 9.69
CA MET A 175 64.91 -4.78 10.12
C MET A 175 66.00 -5.88 10.13
N PRO A 176 66.02 -6.77 11.14
CA PRO A 176 66.69 -8.07 11.06
C PRO A 176 65.81 -9.12 10.36
N PRO A 177 66.41 -10.22 9.87
CA PRO A 177 65.81 -11.11 8.89
C PRO A 177 64.79 -12.13 9.45
N THR A 178 63.88 -12.46 8.54
CA THR A 178 62.93 -13.56 8.38
C THR A 178 63.18 -14.84 9.20
N GLY A 179 62.19 -15.21 10.03
CA GLY A 179 62.02 -16.54 10.60
C GLY A 179 60.68 -17.14 10.18
N ASN A 180 60.73 -18.32 9.58
CA ASN A 180 59.60 -19.05 8.97
C ASN A 180 58.59 -19.57 10.01
N ALA A 181 57.29 -19.37 9.77
CA ALA A 181 56.24 -20.19 10.36
C ALA A 181 55.04 -20.33 9.38
N PRO A 182 54.51 -21.55 9.16
CA PRO A 182 53.48 -21.82 8.14
C PRO A 182 52.05 -21.41 8.59
N PRO A 183 51.13 -21.19 7.64
CA PRO A 183 49.76 -20.78 7.94
C PRO A 183 48.89 -21.97 8.38
N THR A 184 48.34 -21.90 9.59
CA THR A 184 47.32 -22.86 10.06
C THR A 184 45.96 -22.50 9.48
N PHE A 185 45.49 -23.37 8.59
CA PHE A 185 44.20 -23.31 7.90
C PHE A 185 43.06 -23.75 8.83
N GLY A 186 42.21 -22.81 9.26
CA GLY A 186 41.04 -23.08 10.10
C GLY A 186 39.78 -23.34 9.27
N ARG A 187 39.44 -24.62 9.07
CA ARG A 187 38.23 -25.12 8.40
C ARG A 187 37.04 -25.09 9.38
N ARG A 188 36.03 -24.23 9.17
CA ARG A 188 34.73 -24.36 9.86
C ARG A 188 33.80 -25.27 9.06
N THR A 189 33.49 -26.42 9.63
CA THR A 189 32.32 -27.24 9.26
C THR A 189 31.15 -26.88 10.18
N THR A 190 30.00 -26.52 9.60
CA THR A 190 28.72 -26.50 10.32
C THR A 190 27.92 -27.74 9.94
N PRO A 191 27.38 -28.52 10.89
CA PRO A 191 26.45 -29.59 10.61
C PRO A 191 25.04 -29.03 10.33
N VAL A 192 24.42 -29.64 9.33
CA VAL A 192 23.01 -29.55 8.98
C VAL A 192 22.17 -30.16 10.11
N ARG A 193 21.10 -29.46 10.51
CA ARG A 193 19.89 -30.10 11.02
C ARG A 193 18.67 -29.27 10.68
#